data_AF-A0A6S6U3S7-F1
#
_entry.id   AF-A0A6S6U3S7-F1
#
_cell.length_a   1.000
_cell.length_b   1.000
_cell.length_c   1.000
_cell.angle_alpha   90.00
_cell.angle_beta   90.00
_cell.angle_gamma   90.00
#
_symmetry.space_group_name_H-M   'P 1'
#
loop_
_entity.id
_entity.type
_entity.pdbx_description
1 polymer ?
#
loop_
_entity_poly.entity_id
_entity_poly.type
_entity_poly.pdbx_seq_one_letter_code
_entity_poly.pdbx_strand_id
1 'polypeptide(L)'
;MINKTIKYSLLSISILAFSACSSGRTIMINQDTVQPTERPATTVPNKRPEIKEEILLGNNSKNPNNGTLGNRVDVPLNNPMLGDMIYNEGEENIIEEPVVRSKNEVIERMPFPVGEYKYVKKKGRSTVSGTIYLENAHTSLKVKGQKIKLWLNPVTSYSRQWYHESYLGGYKLSKTDKRLYNYLKFTYSNSAGKFNFFGVPSGDYYLTGSISCAQECGFSQRKSIRLVREISVGSGVTTVDLMKHVP
;
A
#
# COMPACT_ATOMS: atom_id res chain seq x y z
N MET A 1 -43.01 17.45 -47.29
CA MET A 1 -43.15 15.99 -47.38
C MET A 1 -41.94 15.43 -48.13
N ILE A 2 -40.99 14.83 -47.41
CA ILE A 2 -39.80 14.19 -48.00
C ILE A 2 -39.64 12.85 -47.28
N ASN A 3 -40.04 11.76 -47.94
CA ASN A 3 -39.81 10.40 -47.46
C ASN A 3 -38.42 9.95 -47.93
N LYS A 4 -37.53 9.62 -46.98
CA LYS A 4 -36.29 8.89 -47.26
C LYS A 4 -36.39 7.49 -46.69
N THR A 5 -36.40 6.51 -47.58
CA THR A 5 -36.41 5.08 -47.33
C THR A 5 -35.02 4.62 -46.88
N ILE A 6 -34.93 3.99 -45.72
CA ILE A 6 -33.68 3.40 -45.18
C ILE A 6 -33.62 1.95 -45.63
N LYS A 7 -32.53 1.56 -46.32
CA LYS A 7 -32.23 0.17 -46.67
C LYS A 7 -31.31 -0.41 -45.59
N TYR A 8 -31.72 -1.51 -44.94
CA TYR A 8 -30.87 -2.27 -44.04
C TYR A 8 -30.16 -3.38 -44.81
N SER A 9 -28.84 -3.48 -44.64
CA SER A 9 -28.03 -4.60 -45.12
C SER A 9 -27.88 -5.60 -43.98
N LEU A 10 -28.45 -6.79 -44.13
CA LEU A 10 -28.27 -7.92 -43.21
C LEU A 10 -26.89 -8.53 -43.44
N LEU A 11 -26.03 -8.47 -42.43
CA LEU A 11 -24.72 -9.12 -42.43
C LEU A 11 -24.87 -10.53 -41.82
N SER A 12 -24.81 -11.56 -42.66
CA SER A 12 -24.86 -12.96 -42.25
C SER A 12 -23.54 -13.35 -41.58
N ILE A 13 -23.56 -13.67 -40.29
CA ILE A 13 -22.40 -14.21 -39.57
C ILE A 13 -22.46 -15.74 -39.65
N SER A 14 -21.56 -16.33 -40.42
CA SER A 14 -21.34 -17.78 -40.45
C SER A 14 -20.52 -18.19 -39.22
N ILE A 15 -21.10 -18.98 -38.32
CA ILE A 15 -20.43 -19.57 -37.16
C ILE A 15 -19.72 -20.85 -37.63
N LEU A 16 -18.39 -20.85 -37.63
CA LEU A 16 -17.57 -22.06 -37.77
C LEU A 16 -17.51 -22.76 -36.41
N ALA A 17 -18.17 -23.92 -36.32
CA ALA A 17 -18.08 -24.82 -35.19
C ALA A 17 -16.74 -25.57 -35.23
N PHE A 18 -15.86 -25.32 -34.27
CA PHE A 18 -14.70 -26.16 -33.99
C PHE A 18 -15.14 -27.33 -33.10
N SER A 19 -15.22 -28.52 -33.67
CA SER A 19 -15.31 -29.78 -32.94
C SER A 19 -13.96 -30.04 -32.25
N ALA A 20 -13.87 -29.75 -30.95
CA ALA A 20 -12.78 -30.22 -30.11
C ALA A 20 -13.13 -31.60 -29.54
N CYS A 21 -12.40 -32.62 -29.97
CA CYS A 21 -12.45 -33.96 -29.38
C CYS A 21 -12.07 -33.91 -27.89
N SER A 22 -13.03 -34.14 -26.99
CA SER A 22 -12.73 -34.43 -25.59
C SER A 22 -12.44 -35.93 -25.43
N SER A 23 -11.17 -36.30 -25.37
CA SER A 23 -10.77 -37.60 -24.83
C SER A 23 -10.86 -37.53 -23.29
N GLY A 24 -12.01 -37.93 -22.75
CA GLY A 24 -12.20 -38.10 -21.32
C GLY A 24 -11.28 -39.19 -20.80
N ARG A 25 -10.31 -38.83 -19.95
CA ARG A 25 -9.64 -39.79 -19.05
C ARG A 25 -10.47 -39.88 -17.77
N THR A 26 -11.20 -40.97 -17.63
CA THR A 26 -11.80 -41.39 -16.36
C THR A 26 -10.67 -41.85 -15.45
N ILE A 27 -10.36 -41.07 -14.40
CA ILE A 27 -9.54 -41.56 -13.29
C ILE A 27 -10.49 -42.27 -12.33
N MET A 28 -10.43 -43.60 -12.29
CA MET A 28 -11.06 -44.39 -11.25
C MET A 28 -10.27 -44.20 -9.95
N ILE A 29 -10.89 -43.58 -8.94
CA ILE A 29 -10.35 -43.58 -7.58
C ILE A 29 -10.91 -44.83 -6.90
N ASN A 30 -10.03 -45.78 -6.61
CA ASN A 30 -10.36 -46.95 -5.82
C ASN A 30 -10.62 -46.49 -4.38
N GLN A 31 -11.88 -46.57 -3.92
CA GLN A 31 -12.19 -46.40 -2.49
C GLN A 31 -11.88 -47.72 -1.78
N ASP A 32 -10.60 -47.90 -1.46
CA ASP A 32 -10.23 -48.92 -0.49
C ASP A 32 -10.62 -48.44 0.91
N THR A 33 -11.61 -49.15 1.44
CA THR A 33 -12.16 -49.07 2.79
C THR A 33 -11.05 -49.18 3.83
N VAL A 34 -10.68 -48.06 4.46
CA VAL A 34 -9.85 -48.07 5.69
C VAL A 34 -10.76 -47.70 6.85
N GLN A 35 -10.99 -48.69 7.72
CA GLN A 35 -11.68 -48.55 9.00
C GLN A 35 -11.06 -47.43 9.86
N PRO A 36 -11.87 -46.66 10.60
CA PRO A 36 -11.34 -45.69 11.56
C PRO A 36 -10.77 -46.44 12.76
N THR A 37 -9.46 -46.33 12.99
CA THR A 37 -8.85 -46.69 14.27
C THR A 37 -9.15 -45.58 15.26
N GLU A 38 -9.96 -45.89 16.27
CA GLU A 38 -10.23 -45.03 17.42
C GLU A 38 -8.92 -44.69 18.14
N ARG A 39 -8.59 -43.39 18.25
CA ARG A 39 -7.55 -42.90 19.16
C ARG A 39 -8.18 -42.56 20.51
N PRO A 40 -7.54 -42.93 21.64
CA PRO A 40 -8.03 -42.58 22.96
C PRO A 40 -8.00 -41.06 23.20
N ALA A 41 -9.03 -40.59 23.89
CA ALA A 41 -9.22 -39.19 24.26
C ALA A 41 -8.04 -38.68 25.11
N THR A 42 -7.34 -37.68 24.59
CA THR A 42 -6.38 -36.89 25.38
C THR A 42 -7.11 -35.67 25.92
N THR A 43 -7.38 -35.68 27.22
CA THR A 43 -7.86 -34.53 27.99
C THR A 43 -6.82 -33.41 27.94
N VAL A 44 -7.12 -32.34 27.21
CA VAL A 44 -6.33 -31.11 27.25
C VAL A 44 -6.84 -30.24 28.41
N PRO A 45 -6.00 -29.85 29.37
CA PRO A 45 -6.40 -28.97 30.45
C PRO A 45 -6.65 -27.55 29.93
N ASN A 46 -7.84 -27.03 30.21
CA ASN A 46 -8.22 -25.64 30.02
C ASN A 46 -7.51 -24.76 31.06
N LYS A 47 -6.38 -24.16 30.69
CA LYS A 47 -5.80 -23.01 31.39
C LYS A 47 -5.34 -21.96 30.38
N ARG A 48 -6.08 -20.87 30.36
CA ARG A 48 -5.72 -19.57 29.76
C ARG A 48 -4.43 -19.07 30.42
N PRO A 49 -3.36 -18.74 29.68
CA PRO A 49 -2.24 -18.03 30.27
C PRO A 49 -2.67 -16.58 30.53
N GLU A 50 -2.70 -16.24 31.82
CA GLU A 50 -2.85 -14.88 32.34
C GLU A 50 -1.50 -14.18 32.13
N ILE A 51 -1.45 -13.22 31.20
CA ILE A 51 -0.26 -12.39 30.98
C ILE A 51 -0.24 -11.34 32.10
N LYS A 52 0.70 -11.51 33.03
CA LYS A 52 1.06 -10.48 34.00
C LYS A 52 1.99 -9.49 33.31
N GLU A 53 1.51 -8.26 33.12
CA GLU A 53 2.37 -7.13 32.80
C GLU A 53 3.11 -6.73 34.08
N GLU A 54 4.43 -6.92 34.11
CA GLU A 54 5.29 -6.35 35.14
C GLU A 54 6.10 -5.22 34.50
N ILE A 55 5.74 -4.00 34.89
CA ILE A 55 6.45 -2.77 34.58
C ILE A 55 7.74 -2.78 35.39
N LEU A 56 8.90 -2.81 34.71
CA LEU A 56 10.19 -2.47 35.33
C LEU A 56 10.73 -1.21 34.67
N LEU A 57 10.50 -0.08 35.34
CA LEU A 57 11.28 1.14 35.23
C LEU A 57 12.62 0.89 35.94
N GLY A 58 13.73 1.01 35.22
CA GLY A 58 15.08 0.87 35.77
C GLY A 58 16.09 1.71 35.00
N ASN A 59 16.63 2.71 35.68
CA ASN A 59 17.50 3.78 35.18
C ASN A 59 18.91 3.31 34.74
N ASN A 60 19.47 4.08 33.79
CA ASN A 60 20.89 4.43 33.58
C ASN A 60 21.99 3.37 33.81
N SER A 61 22.62 2.92 32.72
CA SER A 61 24.05 2.59 32.74
C SER A 61 24.71 2.87 31.37
N LYS A 62 25.79 3.64 31.41
CA LYS A 62 26.66 3.98 30.28
C LYS A 62 27.55 2.77 29.95
N ASN A 63 27.62 2.35 28.69
CA ASN A 63 28.81 1.74 28.11
C ASN A 63 28.83 1.94 26.58
N PRO A 64 29.87 2.56 25.99
CA PRO A 64 29.99 2.74 24.55
C PRO A 64 30.61 1.49 23.89
N ASN A 65 30.29 1.30 22.61
CA ASN A 65 30.83 0.30 21.68
C ASN A 65 30.04 -1.02 21.57
N ASN A 66 28.96 -1.00 20.79
CA ASN A 66 28.76 -2.03 19.76
C ASN A 66 27.84 -1.51 18.65
N GLY A 67 28.32 -1.53 17.41
CA GLY A 67 27.55 -1.09 16.24
C GLY A 67 26.48 -2.11 15.87
N THR A 68 25.24 -1.66 15.64
CA THR A 68 24.19 -2.50 15.07
C THR A 68 23.20 -1.67 14.24
N LEU A 69 22.82 -2.28 13.12
CA LEU A 69 21.71 -2.04 12.17
C LEU A 69 20.72 -0.90 12.49
N GLY A 70 20.50 -0.10 11.45
CA GLY A 70 19.56 1.02 11.43
C GLY A 70 18.20 0.70 12.02
N ASN A 71 17.78 1.61 12.89
CA ASN A 71 16.49 1.62 13.56
C ASN A 71 15.35 1.46 12.54
N ARG A 72 14.47 0.50 12.80
CA ARG A 72 13.14 0.48 12.20
C ARG A 72 12.43 1.71 12.74
N VAL A 73 12.20 2.70 11.87
CA VAL A 73 11.35 3.84 12.20
C VAL A 73 9.94 3.31 12.27
N ASP A 74 9.39 3.23 13.48
CA ASP A 74 7.97 2.98 13.68
C ASP A 74 7.18 4.08 12.97
N VAL A 75 6.21 3.67 12.15
CA VAL A 75 5.27 4.58 11.51
C VAL A 75 4.41 5.20 12.63
N PRO A 76 4.41 6.53 12.82
CA PRO A 76 3.59 7.12 13.86
C PRO A 76 2.11 6.80 13.63
N LEU A 77 1.44 6.35 14.69
CA LEU A 77 -0.02 6.40 14.77
C LEU A 77 -0.42 7.86 14.52
N ASN A 78 -1.21 8.13 13.48
CA ASN A 78 -1.62 9.49 13.15
C ASN A 78 -2.37 10.10 14.35
N ASN A 79 -1.70 10.97 15.11
CA ASN A 79 -2.36 11.83 16.08
C ASN A 79 -2.77 13.14 15.38
N PRO A 80 -4.06 13.46 15.24
CA PRO A 80 -4.50 14.69 14.59
C PRO A 80 -4.54 15.91 15.52
N MET A 81 -3.91 15.89 16.71
CA MET A 81 -3.74 17.09 17.53
C MET A 81 -2.35 17.13 18.17
N LEU A 82 -1.50 18.02 17.67
CA LEU A 82 -0.40 18.56 18.45
C LEU A 82 -0.23 20.04 18.10
N GLY A 83 -1.13 20.84 18.65
CA GLY A 83 -0.88 22.23 19.01
C GLY A 83 -1.28 22.35 20.47
N ASP A 84 -0.30 22.47 21.36
CA ASP A 84 -0.34 23.40 22.49
C ASP A 84 0.99 23.36 23.26
N MET A 85 1.29 24.52 23.82
CA MET A 85 2.59 25.07 24.20
C MET A 85 3.13 24.54 25.54
N ILE A 86 4.45 24.50 25.69
CA ILE A 86 5.11 24.67 27.00
C ILE A 86 6.18 25.76 26.87
N TYR A 87 6.04 26.79 27.70
CA TYR A 87 6.99 27.87 27.95
C TYR A 87 8.22 27.34 28.69
N ASN A 88 9.41 27.71 28.22
CA ASN A 88 10.61 27.75 29.06
C ASN A 88 11.01 29.23 29.21
N GLU A 89 10.94 29.75 30.43
CA GLU A 89 11.58 31.02 30.77
C GLU A 89 13.10 30.82 30.86
N GLY A 90 13.84 31.71 30.19
CA GLY A 90 15.27 31.89 30.42
C GLY A 90 16.18 31.03 29.56
N GLU A 91 16.55 31.55 28.38
CA GLU A 91 17.94 31.69 27.89
C GLU A 91 17.90 32.15 26.42
N GLU A 92 18.57 33.27 26.12
CA GLU A 92 18.74 33.78 24.76
C GLU A 92 19.52 32.77 23.91
N ASN A 93 18.80 31.94 23.17
CA ASN A 93 19.30 31.30 21.97
C ASN A 93 18.40 31.74 20.82
N ILE A 94 19.00 32.12 19.69
CA ILE A 94 18.29 32.44 18.46
C ILE A 94 17.61 31.14 18.00
N ILE A 95 16.38 30.95 18.45
CA ILE A 95 15.49 29.89 17.99
C ILE A 95 14.95 30.41 16.65
N GLU A 96 15.36 29.79 15.54
CA GLU A 96 14.58 29.91 14.31
C GLU A 96 13.16 29.48 14.65
N GLU A 97 12.23 30.43 14.71
CA GLU A 97 10.84 30.14 15.03
C GLU A 97 10.35 29.00 14.13
N PRO A 98 9.63 28.00 14.67
CA PRO A 98 8.98 27.02 13.82
C PRO A 98 8.01 27.80 12.92
N VAL A 99 8.36 27.97 11.66
CA VAL A 99 7.53 28.68 10.68
C VAL A 99 6.21 27.91 10.61
N VAL A 100 5.18 28.46 11.27
CA VAL A 100 3.83 27.91 11.27
C VAL A 100 3.25 28.16 9.88
N ARG A 101 3.54 27.24 8.96
CA ARG A 101 3.04 27.31 7.59
C ARG A 101 1.54 27.04 7.56
N SER A 102 0.81 27.96 6.95
CA SER A 102 -0.63 27.81 6.73
C SER A 102 -0.90 26.55 5.89
N LYS A 103 -1.90 25.75 6.27
CA LYS A 103 -2.30 24.52 5.55
C LYS A 103 -2.69 24.75 4.07
N ASN A 104 -2.94 26.00 3.68
CA ASN A 104 -3.26 26.37 2.30
C ASN A 104 -2.03 26.78 1.47
N GLU A 105 -0.85 26.84 2.09
CA GLU A 105 0.40 27.13 1.40
C GLU A 105 0.77 26.00 0.44
N VAL A 106 1.14 26.37 -0.79
CA VAL A 106 1.68 25.45 -1.78
C VAL A 106 3.18 25.45 -1.62
N ILE A 107 3.73 24.32 -1.17
CA ILE A 107 5.18 24.14 -1.02
C ILE A 107 5.78 23.95 -2.42
N GLU A 108 6.83 24.70 -2.73
CA GLU A 108 7.52 24.55 -4.01
C GLU A 108 8.29 23.21 -4.05
N ARG A 109 8.15 22.50 -5.17
CA ARG A 109 8.92 21.27 -5.38
C ARG A 109 10.37 21.62 -5.65
N MET A 110 11.26 20.78 -5.15
CA MET A 110 12.66 20.86 -5.54
C MET A 110 12.81 20.68 -7.07
N PRO A 111 13.84 21.26 -7.70
CA PRO A 111 14.15 20.98 -9.09
C PRO A 111 14.29 19.48 -9.35
N PHE A 112 13.85 19.01 -10.53
CA PHE A 112 13.93 17.60 -10.87
C PHE A 112 15.40 17.12 -10.92
N PRO A 113 15.80 16.14 -10.08
CA PRO A 113 17.20 15.78 -9.89
C PRO A 113 17.67 14.83 -11.00
N VAL A 114 18.02 15.39 -12.17
CA VAL A 114 18.45 14.63 -13.37
C VAL A 114 19.58 13.65 -13.05
N GLY A 115 20.53 14.06 -12.20
CA GLY A 115 21.67 13.24 -11.77
C GLY A 115 21.29 11.97 -11.02
N GLU A 116 20.17 11.96 -10.31
CA GLU A 116 19.67 10.77 -9.59
C GLU A 116 18.87 9.87 -10.55
N TYR A 117 17.93 10.48 -11.30
CA TYR A 117 17.06 9.77 -12.22
C TYR A 117 17.77 9.13 -13.41
N LYS A 118 19.01 9.54 -13.75
CA LYS A 118 19.80 8.88 -14.80
C LYS A 118 20.20 7.44 -14.41
N TYR A 119 20.26 7.12 -13.12
CA TYR A 119 20.60 5.79 -12.63
C TYR A 119 19.37 4.92 -12.30
N VAL A 120 18.19 5.53 -12.22
CA VAL A 120 16.94 4.81 -12.00
C VAL A 120 16.61 3.97 -13.23
N LYS A 121 16.68 2.65 -13.09
CA LYS A 121 16.32 1.70 -14.15
C LYS A 121 14.82 1.81 -14.46
N LYS A 122 14.47 1.81 -15.75
CA LYS A 122 13.06 1.87 -16.20
C LYS A 122 12.45 0.49 -16.42
N LYS A 123 13.30 -0.51 -16.71
CA LYS A 123 12.92 -1.89 -16.98
C LYS A 123 13.61 -2.82 -15.98
N GLY A 124 12.90 -3.87 -15.59
CA GLY A 124 13.41 -4.93 -14.74
C GLY A 124 12.72 -6.24 -15.01
N ARG A 125 12.92 -7.22 -14.13
CA ARG A 125 12.41 -8.58 -14.27
C ARG A 125 11.59 -9.06 -13.07
N SER A 126 11.44 -8.22 -12.06
CA SER A 126 10.75 -8.57 -10.83
C SER A 126 9.26 -8.26 -10.92
N THR A 127 8.50 -8.90 -10.04
CA THR A 127 7.06 -8.71 -9.86
C THR A 127 6.81 -8.18 -8.47
N VAL A 128 5.92 -7.19 -8.34
CA VAL A 128 5.37 -6.76 -7.05
C VAL A 128 3.89 -7.12 -7.03
N SER A 129 3.47 -7.88 -6.04
CA SER A 129 2.09 -8.36 -5.91
C SER A 129 1.56 -8.14 -4.49
N GLY A 130 0.23 -8.12 -4.35
CA GLY A 130 -0.40 -8.01 -3.04
C GLY A 130 -1.85 -7.59 -3.13
N THR A 131 -2.39 -7.15 -1.99
CA THR A 131 -3.77 -6.66 -1.88
C THR A 131 -3.78 -5.23 -1.34
N ILE A 132 -4.63 -4.38 -1.90
CA ILE A 132 -4.93 -3.04 -1.36
C ILE A 132 -6.24 -3.06 -0.58
N TYR A 133 -6.23 -2.57 0.66
CA TYR A 133 -7.43 -2.48 1.50
C TYR A 133 -7.29 -1.47 2.63
N LEU A 134 -8.42 -1.01 3.15
CA LEU A 134 -8.50 -0.34 4.46
C LEU A 134 -8.95 -1.35 5.50
N GLU A 135 -8.53 -1.18 6.74
CA GLU A 135 -8.96 -2.00 7.86
C GLU A 135 -9.51 -1.11 8.96
N ASN A 136 -10.81 -1.25 9.25
CA ASN A 136 -11.44 -0.51 10.33
C ASN A 136 -10.89 -1.01 11.67
N ALA A 137 -10.34 -0.10 12.48
CA ALA A 137 -9.62 -0.44 13.70
C ALA A 137 -10.52 -0.99 14.81
N HIS A 138 -11.82 -0.67 14.78
CA HIS A 138 -12.78 -1.10 15.81
C HIS A 138 -13.44 -2.46 15.49
N THR A 139 -13.65 -2.77 14.22
CA THR A 139 -14.40 -3.95 13.76
C THR A 139 -13.53 -4.99 13.05
N SER A 140 -12.28 -4.65 12.73
CA SER A 140 -11.38 -5.44 11.89
C SER A 140 -11.92 -5.72 10.47
N LEU A 141 -12.96 -5.00 10.04
CA LEU A 141 -13.53 -5.13 8.71
C LEU A 141 -12.52 -4.63 7.66
N LYS A 142 -12.25 -5.47 6.65
CA LYS A 142 -11.34 -5.14 5.54
C LYS A 142 -12.12 -4.67 4.31
N VAL A 143 -12.06 -3.37 4.03
CA VAL A 143 -12.64 -2.78 2.82
C VAL A 143 -11.62 -2.85 1.69
N LYS A 144 -11.84 -3.78 0.74
CA LYS A 144 -10.93 -3.99 -0.41
C LYS A 144 -11.01 -2.84 -1.41
N GLY A 145 -9.86 -2.35 -1.87
CA GLY A 145 -9.78 -1.34 -2.92
C GLY A 145 -9.99 -1.97 -4.30
N GLN A 146 -11.21 -1.94 -4.83
CA GLN A 146 -11.55 -2.52 -6.13
C GLN A 146 -11.24 -1.58 -7.29
N LYS A 147 -10.64 -2.07 -8.38
CA LYS A 147 -10.34 -1.29 -9.60
C LYS A 147 -9.55 0.00 -9.33
N ILE A 148 -8.72 0.00 -8.29
CA ILE A 148 -7.94 1.16 -7.88
C ILE A 148 -6.68 1.24 -8.73
N LYS A 149 -6.35 2.45 -9.21
CA LYS A 149 -5.06 2.72 -9.83
C LYS A 149 -3.97 2.79 -8.76
N LEU A 150 -2.96 1.95 -8.88
CA LEU A 150 -1.78 1.96 -8.01
C LEU A 150 -0.56 2.45 -8.76
N TRP A 151 0.40 3.01 -8.05
CA TRP A 151 1.66 3.45 -8.60
C TRP A 151 2.84 2.91 -7.82
N LEU A 152 3.92 2.57 -8.52
CA LEU A 152 5.26 2.48 -7.97
C LEU A 152 6.04 3.72 -8.39
N ASN A 153 6.49 4.48 -7.40
CA ASN A 153 7.32 5.66 -7.58
C ASN A 153 8.71 5.39 -6.97
N PRO A 154 9.80 5.36 -7.76
CA PRO A 154 11.15 5.14 -7.22
C PRO A 154 11.46 6.09 -6.05
N VAL A 155 12.08 5.56 -5.01
CA VAL A 155 12.55 6.36 -3.87
C VAL A 155 13.76 7.18 -4.31
N THR A 156 13.56 8.49 -4.40
CA THR A 156 14.55 9.49 -4.82
C THR A 156 14.44 10.71 -3.91
N SER A 157 15.37 11.66 -3.98
CA SER A 157 15.22 12.96 -3.27
C SER A 157 13.89 13.64 -3.61
N TYR A 158 13.49 13.62 -4.88
CA TYR A 158 12.25 14.24 -5.37
C TYR A 158 10.97 13.55 -4.83
N SER A 159 10.95 12.22 -4.81
CA SER A 159 9.79 11.49 -4.24
C SER A 159 9.78 11.50 -2.71
N ARG A 160 10.94 11.61 -2.04
CA ARG A 160 11.05 11.84 -0.60
C ARG A 160 10.44 13.17 -0.18
N GLN A 161 10.73 14.26 -0.90
CA GLN A 161 10.06 15.55 -0.63
C GLN A 161 8.54 15.40 -0.73
N TRP A 162 8.04 14.72 -1.77
CA TRP A 162 6.61 14.43 -1.89
C TRP A 162 6.05 13.62 -0.70
N TYR A 163 6.78 12.61 -0.26
CA TYR A 163 6.38 11.78 0.86
C TYR A 163 6.29 12.60 2.16
N HIS A 164 7.34 13.34 2.51
CA HIS A 164 7.38 14.12 3.75
C HIS A 164 6.40 15.28 3.73
N GLU A 165 6.46 16.15 2.72
CA GLU A 165 5.65 17.37 2.71
C GLU A 165 4.17 17.07 2.43
N SER A 166 3.88 16.21 1.44
CA SER A 166 2.51 16.02 0.97
C SER A 166 1.79 14.84 1.58
N TYR A 167 2.47 13.70 1.79
CA TYR A 167 1.81 12.53 2.37
C TYR A 167 1.77 12.61 3.90
N LEU A 168 2.90 12.89 4.55
CA LEU A 168 2.97 13.01 6.01
C LEU A 168 2.49 14.39 6.50
N GLY A 169 3.01 15.48 5.92
CA GLY A 169 2.68 16.85 6.33
C GLY A 169 1.31 17.34 5.85
N GLY A 170 0.70 16.67 4.87
CA GLY A 170 -0.61 17.06 4.34
C GLY A 170 -0.60 18.33 3.49
N TYR A 171 0.58 18.86 3.15
CA TYR A 171 0.71 20.05 2.31
C TYR A 171 0.44 19.75 0.83
N LYS A 172 0.05 20.79 0.10
CA LYS A 172 0.03 20.75 -1.36
C LYS A 172 1.41 21.11 -1.87
N LEU A 173 1.92 20.34 -2.82
CA LEU A 173 3.14 20.70 -3.53
C LEU A 173 2.81 21.36 -4.87
N SER A 174 3.74 22.17 -5.37
CA SER A 174 3.69 22.71 -6.73
C SER A 174 3.64 21.58 -7.77
N LYS A 175 3.43 21.95 -9.04
CA LYS A 175 3.18 20.99 -10.10
C LYS A 175 4.39 20.06 -10.32
N THR A 176 4.12 18.77 -10.44
CA THR A 176 5.15 17.77 -10.72
C THR A 176 5.79 17.99 -12.11
N ASP A 177 7.13 17.88 -12.18
CA ASP A 177 7.87 17.80 -13.45
C ASP A 177 7.44 16.57 -14.27
N LYS A 178 7.13 16.79 -15.55
CA LYS A 178 6.62 15.75 -16.46
C LYS A 178 7.61 14.60 -16.68
N ARG A 179 8.92 14.81 -16.48
CA ARG A 179 9.94 13.76 -16.64
C ARG A 179 9.75 12.61 -15.66
N LEU A 180 9.12 12.85 -14.50
CA LEU A 180 8.80 11.81 -13.52
C LEU A 180 7.99 10.67 -14.14
N TYR A 181 7.06 10.98 -15.05
CA TYR A 181 6.16 9.97 -15.63
C TYR A 181 6.89 8.86 -16.39
N ASN A 182 8.13 9.09 -16.82
CA ASN A 182 8.97 8.08 -17.47
C ASN A 182 9.48 6.98 -16.51
N TYR A 183 9.34 7.19 -15.21
CA TYR A 183 9.87 6.31 -14.15
C TYR A 183 8.77 5.69 -13.30
N LEU A 184 7.56 6.24 -13.35
CA LEU A 184 6.41 5.67 -12.67
C LEU A 184 5.94 4.41 -13.38
N LYS A 185 5.60 3.40 -12.59
CA LYS A 185 4.81 2.26 -13.07
C LYS A 185 3.43 2.34 -12.46
N PHE A 186 2.42 1.89 -13.20
CA PHE A 186 1.08 1.78 -12.68
C PHE A 186 0.46 0.42 -13.03
N THR A 187 -0.51 0.03 -12.21
CA THR A 187 -1.40 -1.11 -12.47
C THR A 187 -2.76 -0.78 -11.87
N TYR A 188 -3.74 -1.65 -12.09
CA TYR A 188 -5.03 -1.58 -11.41
C TYR A 188 -5.22 -2.83 -10.54
N SER A 189 -5.80 -2.64 -9.36
CA SER A 189 -6.29 -3.77 -8.59
C SER A 189 -7.52 -4.38 -9.24
N ASN A 190 -7.76 -5.68 -9.02
CA ASN A 190 -8.98 -6.35 -9.45
C ASN A 190 -10.14 -6.13 -8.45
N SER A 191 -11.27 -6.82 -8.65
CA SER A 191 -12.45 -6.77 -7.76
C SER A 191 -12.18 -7.28 -6.33
N ALA A 192 -11.15 -8.11 -6.14
CA ALA A 192 -10.72 -8.59 -4.83
C ALA A 192 -9.65 -7.68 -4.18
N GLY A 193 -9.30 -6.56 -4.81
CA GLY A 193 -8.24 -5.67 -4.38
C GLY A 193 -6.83 -6.20 -4.64
N LYS A 194 -6.67 -7.32 -5.36
CA LYS A 194 -5.36 -7.88 -5.70
C LYS A 194 -4.74 -7.10 -6.85
N PHE A 195 -3.44 -6.83 -6.79
CA PHE A 195 -2.69 -6.14 -7.84
C PHE A 195 -1.40 -6.88 -8.18
N ASN A 196 -0.90 -6.64 -9.39
CA ASN A 196 0.41 -7.10 -9.84
C ASN A 196 1.08 -6.02 -10.69
N PHE A 197 2.32 -5.70 -10.38
CA PHE A 197 3.24 -4.94 -11.23
C PHE A 197 4.26 -5.90 -11.83
N PHE A 198 4.42 -5.87 -13.15
CA PHE A 198 5.39 -6.69 -13.86
C PHE A 198 6.56 -5.84 -14.37
N GLY A 199 7.72 -6.48 -14.58
CA GLY A 199 8.89 -5.83 -15.14
C GLY A 199 9.42 -4.70 -14.28
N VAL A 200 9.37 -4.89 -12.96
CA VAL A 200 9.85 -3.92 -11.96
C VAL A 200 11.37 -4.09 -11.79
N PRO A 201 12.17 -3.04 -11.98
CA PRO A 201 13.59 -3.06 -11.63
C PRO A 201 13.77 -3.16 -10.12
N SER A 202 14.85 -3.82 -9.70
CA SER A 202 15.22 -3.84 -8.30
C SER A 202 15.55 -2.43 -7.79
N GLY A 203 15.25 -2.18 -6.51
CA GLY A 203 15.40 -0.89 -5.85
C GLY A 203 14.21 -0.60 -4.93
N ASP A 204 14.23 0.59 -4.33
CA ASP A 204 13.20 1.02 -3.39
C ASP A 204 12.13 1.89 -4.07
N TYR A 205 10.87 1.69 -3.65
CA TYR A 205 9.71 2.35 -4.24
C TYR A 205 8.70 2.75 -3.17
N TYR A 206 8.03 3.88 -3.38
CA TYR A 206 6.74 4.14 -2.78
C TYR A 206 5.65 3.43 -3.60
N LEU A 207 5.03 2.42 -3.02
CA LEU A 207 3.79 1.82 -3.48
C LEU A 207 2.63 2.67 -2.98
N THR A 208 1.81 3.18 -3.89
CA THR A 208 0.77 4.16 -3.58
C THR A 208 -0.57 3.78 -4.20
N GLY A 209 -1.65 4.17 -3.54
CA GLY A 209 -3.02 4.02 -4.01
C GLY A 209 -3.95 4.93 -3.23
N SER A 210 -5.22 4.99 -3.64
CA SER A 210 -6.24 5.71 -2.86
C SER A 210 -7.55 4.95 -2.87
N ILE A 211 -8.15 4.77 -1.71
CA ILE A 211 -9.45 4.13 -1.55
C ILE A 211 -10.44 5.22 -1.12
N SER A 212 -11.57 5.30 -1.83
CA SER A 212 -12.70 6.10 -1.40
C SER A 212 -13.61 5.24 -0.51
N CYS A 213 -13.90 5.70 0.70
CA CYS A 213 -14.69 4.94 1.67
C CYS A 213 -15.55 5.86 2.56
N ALA A 214 -16.65 5.34 3.10
CA ALA A 214 -17.56 6.09 3.97
C ALA A 214 -17.80 5.33 5.30
N GLN A 215 -19.04 4.97 5.59
CA GLN A 215 -19.49 4.43 6.88
C GLN A 215 -18.86 3.09 7.21
N GLU A 216 -18.61 2.25 6.20
CA GLU A 216 -17.95 0.96 6.34
C GLU A 216 -16.47 1.07 6.77
N CYS A 217 -15.90 2.28 6.67
CA CYS A 217 -14.58 2.66 7.19
C CYS A 217 -14.67 3.63 8.37
N GLY A 218 -15.79 3.67 9.10
CA GLY A 218 -15.96 4.54 10.27
C GLY A 218 -16.09 6.04 9.98
N PHE A 219 -16.31 6.44 8.72
CA PHE A 219 -16.46 7.85 8.36
C PHE A 219 -17.93 8.24 8.17
N SER A 220 -18.32 9.41 8.71
CA SER A 220 -19.66 9.99 8.52
C SER A 220 -19.95 10.40 7.08
N GLN A 221 -18.91 10.67 6.29
CA GLN A 221 -19.00 11.07 4.89
C GLN A 221 -17.92 10.36 4.08
N ARG A 222 -18.15 10.25 2.76
CA ARG A 222 -17.20 9.66 1.83
C ARG A 222 -15.90 10.46 1.83
N LYS A 223 -14.79 9.79 2.10
CA LYS A 223 -13.43 10.34 2.08
C LYS A 223 -12.56 9.56 1.11
N SER A 224 -11.60 10.23 0.47
CA SER A 224 -10.52 9.58 -0.27
C SER A 224 -9.31 9.44 0.64
N ILE A 225 -8.96 8.21 0.98
CA ILE A 225 -7.85 7.87 1.85
C ILE A 225 -6.65 7.50 0.98
N ARG A 226 -5.55 8.25 1.12
CA ARG A 226 -4.27 7.93 0.48
C ARG A 226 -3.55 6.84 1.28
N LEU A 227 -3.05 5.84 0.58
CA LEU A 227 -2.20 4.79 1.14
C LEU A 227 -0.84 4.89 0.47
N VAL A 228 0.22 4.89 1.28
CA VAL A 228 1.61 4.86 0.81
C VAL A 228 2.39 3.88 1.67
N ARG A 229 3.18 3.04 1.03
CA ARG A 229 4.14 2.14 1.68
C ARG A 229 5.46 2.19 0.93
N GLU A 230 6.55 2.40 1.65
CA GLU A 230 7.88 2.19 1.10
C GLU A 230 8.18 0.69 1.06
N ILE A 231 8.68 0.21 -0.07
CA ILE A 231 8.99 -1.21 -0.31
C ILE A 231 10.34 -1.34 -1.01
N SER A 232 11.06 -2.42 -0.70
CA SER A 232 12.27 -2.82 -1.42
C SER A 232 11.95 -3.96 -2.36
N VAL A 233 12.29 -3.80 -3.64
CA VAL A 233 12.10 -4.80 -4.68
C VAL A 233 13.44 -5.45 -5.00
N GLY A 234 13.55 -6.75 -4.73
CA GLY A 234 14.72 -7.56 -5.04
C GLY A 234 14.62 -8.21 -6.41
N SER A 235 15.11 -9.45 -6.51
CA SER A 235 14.86 -10.36 -7.63
C SER A 235 13.56 -11.15 -7.39
N GLY A 236 12.91 -11.60 -8.46
CA GLY A 236 11.73 -12.47 -8.35
C GLY A 236 10.45 -11.73 -7.94
N VAL A 237 9.76 -12.23 -6.93
CA VAL A 237 8.44 -11.73 -6.50
C VAL A 237 8.54 -11.08 -5.11
N THR A 238 8.15 -9.81 -5.01
CA THR A 238 7.92 -9.12 -3.75
C THR A 238 6.43 -9.10 -3.45
N THR A 239 6.00 -9.81 -2.42
CA THR A 239 4.60 -9.84 -1.96
C THR A 239 4.41 -8.86 -0.82
N VAL A 240 3.51 -7.89 -0.98
CA VAL A 240 3.29 -6.83 0.00
C VAL A 240 1.86 -6.27 -0.10
N ASP A 241 1.17 -6.23 1.04
CA ASP A 241 -0.12 -5.55 1.12
C ASP A 241 0.05 -4.03 1.28
N LEU A 242 -0.77 -3.28 0.56
CA LEU A 242 -0.93 -1.84 0.73
C LEU A 242 -2.17 -1.60 1.59
N MET A 243 -1.97 -1.40 2.89
CA MET A 243 -3.06 -1.24 3.84
C MET A 243 -2.87 -0.05 4.77
N LYS A 244 -3.98 0.43 5.34
CA LYS A 244 -3.99 1.46 6.37
C LYS A 244 -5.16 1.21 7.32
N HIS A 245 -4.91 1.37 8.61
CA HIS A 245 -5.97 1.39 9.60
C HIS A 245 -6.75 2.71 9.52
N VAL A 246 -8.07 2.59 9.56
CA VAL A 246 -9.01 3.72 9.63
C VAL A 246 -9.81 3.61 10.92
N PRO A 247 -10.36 4.73 11.45
CA PRO A 247 -11.32 4.68 12.54
C PRO A 247 -12.44 3.69 12.25
#